data_AF-A0A968JFF6-F1
#
_entry.id   AF-A0A968JFF6-F1
#
_cell.length_a   1.000
_cell.length_b   1.000
_cell.length_c   1.000
_cell.angle_alpha   90.00
_cell.angle_beta   90.00
_cell.angle_gamma   90.00
#
_symmetry.space_group_name_H-M   'P 1'
#
loop_
_entity.id
_entity.type
_entity.pdbx_description
1 polymer ?
#
loop_
_entity_poly.entity_id
_entity_poly.type
_entity_poly.pdbx_seq_one_letter_code
_entity_poly.pdbx_strand_id
1 'polypeptide(L)'
;MYARYRRGAVGRRCRGTRHTYRLAPVAYRLLLLLLLLGACAPATPAPVPVATPTAIKLYILEDGMYEIGEADLPAWNAATLQGATLYHRRHPVPVWIVEDNEGVRLRFYGQASDSRYSRENVYWLQPARTA
;
A
#
# COMPACT_ATOMS: atom_id res chain seq x y z
N MET A 1 -93.72 30.76 -8.58
CA MET A 1 -94.00 29.82 -9.67
C MET A 1 -93.07 30.17 -10.83
N TYR A 2 -92.33 29.18 -11.34
CA TYR A 2 -91.19 29.32 -12.25
C TYR A 2 -91.61 29.63 -13.70
N ALA A 3 -90.74 30.31 -14.46
CA ALA A 3 -90.22 29.75 -15.72
C ALA A 3 -89.00 30.55 -16.22
N ARG A 4 -87.87 29.85 -16.35
CA ARG A 4 -86.57 30.32 -16.83
C ARG A 4 -86.52 30.34 -18.36
N TYR A 5 -85.89 31.36 -18.92
CA TYR A 5 -85.56 31.45 -20.35
C TYR A 5 -84.12 30.97 -20.61
N ARG A 6 -83.96 30.16 -21.68
CA ARG A 6 -82.68 29.65 -22.21
C ARG A 6 -81.93 30.73 -23.02
N ARG A 7 -80.61 30.81 -22.85
CA ARG A 7 -79.59 31.07 -23.89
C ARG A 7 -78.34 30.31 -23.43
N GLY A 8 -77.69 29.46 -24.22
CA GLY A 8 -77.30 29.64 -25.63
C GLY A 8 -75.79 29.83 -25.63
N ALA A 9 -75.05 28.73 -25.79
CA ALA A 9 -73.60 28.62 -25.64
C ALA A 9 -72.82 29.21 -26.81
N VAL A 10 -71.62 29.75 -26.58
CA VAL A 10 -70.51 29.78 -27.57
C VAL A 10 -69.16 29.82 -26.83
N GLY A 11 -68.34 28.78 -27.01
CA GLY A 11 -67.02 28.65 -26.39
C GLY A 11 -65.90 29.38 -27.13
N ARG A 12 -64.72 29.51 -26.48
CA ARG A 12 -63.44 29.84 -27.14
C ARG A 12 -62.23 29.16 -26.47
N ARG A 13 -61.69 28.18 -27.20
CA ARG A 13 -60.28 27.85 -27.50
C ARG A 13 -59.21 28.06 -26.40
N CYS A 14 -58.66 26.94 -25.92
CA CYS A 14 -57.35 26.85 -25.27
C CYS A 14 -56.23 26.98 -26.31
N ARG A 15 -55.30 27.91 -26.11
CA ARG A 15 -54.06 28.07 -26.90
C ARG A 15 -52.96 27.26 -26.22
N GLY A 16 -52.50 26.18 -26.86
CA GLY A 16 -51.30 25.45 -26.45
C GLY A 16 -50.05 26.11 -27.02
N THR A 17 -49.16 26.58 -26.15
CA THR A 17 -47.80 27.03 -26.48
C THR A 17 -46.88 25.82 -26.56
N ARG A 18 -46.64 25.33 -27.79
CA ARG A 18 -45.55 24.39 -28.07
C ARG A 18 -44.26 25.20 -28.25
N HIS A 19 -43.45 25.29 -27.21
CA HIS A 19 -42.06 25.75 -27.34
C HIS A 19 -41.24 24.64 -27.99
N THR A 20 -41.05 24.73 -29.30
CA THR A 20 -40.03 23.96 -30.02
C THR A 20 -38.67 24.61 -29.79
N TYR A 21 -37.88 24.05 -28.88
CA TYR A 21 -36.50 24.46 -28.62
C TYR A 21 -35.59 23.98 -29.75
N ARG A 22 -35.33 24.85 -30.75
CA ARG A 22 -34.23 24.68 -31.70
C ARG A 22 -32.92 25.09 -31.03
N LEU A 23 -32.38 24.22 -30.18
CA LEU A 23 -31.08 24.40 -29.51
C LEU A 23 -30.23 23.11 -29.65
N ALA A 24 -30.00 22.65 -30.88
CA ALA A 24 -29.38 21.35 -31.12
C ALA A 24 -27.84 21.34 -31.36
N PRO A 25 -27.16 22.34 -31.97
CA PRO A 25 -25.77 22.13 -32.35
C PRO A 25 -24.73 22.52 -31.27
N VAL A 26 -25.03 23.50 -30.41
CA VAL A 26 -24.06 24.00 -29.42
C VAL A 26 -23.97 23.07 -28.20
N ALA A 27 -25.12 22.55 -27.74
CA ALA A 27 -25.17 21.61 -26.63
C ALA A 27 -24.42 20.31 -26.93
N TYR A 28 -24.47 19.83 -28.18
CA TYR A 28 -23.77 18.61 -28.60
C TYR A 28 -22.24 18.76 -28.60
N ARG A 29 -21.72 19.92 -29.03
CA ARG A 29 -20.27 20.21 -28.98
C ARG A 29 -19.75 20.30 -27.55
N LEU A 30 -20.54 20.87 -26.64
CA LEU A 30 -20.18 21.00 -25.23
C LEU A 30 -20.19 19.63 -24.52
N LEU A 31 -21.16 18.77 -24.86
CA LEU A 31 -21.20 17.39 -24.38
C LEU A 31 -20.01 16.55 -24.88
N LEU A 32 -19.64 16.68 -26.16
CA LEU A 32 -18.46 16.01 -26.72
C LEU A 32 -17.16 16.48 -26.07
N LEU A 33 -17.03 17.78 -25.79
CA LEU A 33 -15.86 18.33 -25.10
C LEU A 33 -15.74 17.78 -23.67
N LEU A 34 -16.87 17.69 -22.95
CA LEU A 34 -16.94 17.11 -21.61
C LEU A 34 -16.57 15.61 -21.60
N LEU A 35 -16.98 14.85 -22.61
CA LEU A 35 -16.61 13.44 -22.77
C LEU A 35 -15.10 13.25 -23.04
N LEU A 36 -14.49 14.13 -23.83
CA LEU A 36 -13.05 14.11 -24.11
C LEU A 36 -12.21 14.47 -22.87
N LEU A 37 -12.68 15.40 -22.04
CA LEU A 37 -12.01 15.77 -20.79
C LEU A 37 -12.08 14.67 -19.70
N GLY A 38 -13.11 13.81 -19.74
CA GLY A 38 -13.26 12.71 -18.78
C GLY A 38 -12.42 11.46 -19.06
N ALA A 39 -11.80 11.34 -20.24
CA ALA A 39 -11.03 10.14 -20.62
C ALA A 39 -9.59 10.15 -20.08
N CYS A 40 -9.11 11.27 -19.54
CA CYS A 40 -7.79 11.36 -18.92
C CYS A 40 -7.88 10.95 -17.44
N ALA A 41 -8.19 9.68 -17.19
CA ALA A 41 -8.04 9.11 -15.86
C ALA A 41 -6.53 8.93 -15.59
N PRO A 42 -5.98 9.48 -14.48
CA PRO A 42 -4.59 9.25 -14.12
C PRO A 42 -4.38 7.75 -13.97
N ALA A 43 -3.51 7.18 -14.79
CA ALA A 43 -3.11 5.78 -14.68
C ALA A 43 -2.58 5.58 -13.26
N THR A 44 -3.32 4.83 -12.45
CA THR A 44 -2.93 4.54 -11.08
C THR A 44 -1.61 3.77 -11.18
N PRO A 45 -0.51 4.25 -10.59
CA PRO A 45 0.76 3.54 -10.66
C PRO A 45 0.55 2.13 -10.08
N ALA A 46 1.00 1.12 -10.83
CA ALA A 46 0.93 -0.25 -10.37
C ALA A 46 1.69 -0.36 -9.02
N PRO A 47 1.18 -1.14 -8.05
CA PRO A 47 1.86 -1.32 -6.79
C PRO A 47 3.26 -1.89 -7.05
N VAL A 48 4.28 -1.19 -6.56
CA VAL A 48 5.66 -1.66 -6.61
C VAL A 48 5.75 -2.87 -5.67
N PRO A 49 6.27 -4.03 -6.13
CA PRO A 49 6.44 -5.19 -5.26
C PRO A 49 7.36 -4.84 -4.09
N VAL A 50 6.87 -5.09 -2.87
CA VAL A 50 7.64 -4.90 -1.63
C VAL A 50 8.82 -5.87 -1.67
N ALA A 51 10.04 -5.35 -1.56
CA ALA A 51 11.24 -6.17 -1.53
C ALA A 51 11.15 -7.16 -0.37
N THR A 52 11.21 -8.45 -0.66
CA THR A 52 11.23 -9.50 0.36
C THR A 52 12.49 -9.33 1.19
N PRO A 53 12.41 -9.36 2.54
CA PRO A 53 13.59 -9.24 3.38
C PRO A 53 14.59 -10.32 2.98
N THR A 54 15.78 -9.89 2.55
CA THR A 54 16.85 -10.78 2.14
C THR A 54 17.66 -11.23 3.35
N ALA A 55 18.30 -12.40 3.25
CA ALA A 55 19.21 -12.87 4.26
C ALA A 55 20.40 -11.90 4.40
N ILE A 56 20.78 -11.61 5.64
CA ILE A 56 21.84 -10.67 5.98
C ILE A 56 23.08 -11.45 6.42
N LYS A 57 24.24 -11.09 5.88
CA LYS A 57 25.52 -11.68 6.23
C LYS A 57 26.18 -10.84 7.31
N LEU A 58 26.49 -11.44 8.46
CA LEU A 58 27.15 -10.81 9.59
C LEU A 58 28.58 -11.34 9.69
N TYR A 59 29.53 -10.44 9.93
CA TYR A 59 30.95 -10.77 10.10
C TYR A 59 31.34 -10.51 11.56
N ILE A 60 31.80 -11.55 12.23
CA ILE A 60 32.23 -11.52 13.63
C ILE A 60 33.75 -11.67 13.67
N LEU A 61 34.43 -10.73 14.31
CA LEU A 61 35.89 -10.70 14.40
C LEU A 61 36.39 -11.23 15.75
N GLU A 62 35.62 -11.04 16.81
CA GLU A 62 36.01 -11.33 18.19
C GLU A 62 34.92 -12.13 18.89
N ASP A 63 35.30 -12.88 19.93
CA ASP A 63 34.33 -13.56 20.78
C ASP A 63 33.57 -12.54 21.65
N GLY A 64 32.25 -12.65 21.71
CA GLY A 64 31.49 -11.72 22.55
C GLY A 64 29.99 -11.75 22.37
N MET A 65 29.32 -10.94 23.19
CA MET A 65 27.90 -10.66 23.05
C MET A 65 27.69 -9.54 22.03
N TYR A 66 26.88 -9.81 21.01
CA TYR A 66 26.52 -8.85 19.97
C TYR A 66 25.04 -8.52 20.06
N GLU A 67 24.70 -7.29 19.69
CA GLU A 67 23.33 -6.80 19.60
C GLU A 67 23.12 -6.10 18.26
N ILE A 68 21.96 -6.33 17.65
CA ILE A 68 21.57 -5.74 16.38
C ILE A 68 20.16 -5.19 16.57
N GLY A 69 20.00 -3.88 16.40
CA GLY A 69 18.72 -3.20 16.44
C GLY A 69 18.10 -3.03 15.05
N GLU A 70 16.85 -2.55 15.02
CA GLU A 70 16.16 -2.22 13.77
C GLU A 70 16.92 -1.17 12.94
N ALA A 71 17.55 -0.18 13.61
CA ALA A 71 18.33 0.86 12.94
C ALA A 71 19.54 0.34 12.16
N ASP A 72 20.08 -0.82 12.54
CA ASP A 72 21.21 -1.46 11.85
C ASP A 72 20.79 -2.18 10.56
N LEU A 73 19.48 -2.48 10.42
CA LEU A 73 18.93 -3.32 9.37
C LEU A 73 17.83 -2.58 8.59
N PRO A 74 18.18 -1.68 7.65
CA PRO A 74 17.22 -0.77 7.01
C PRO A 74 16.11 -1.44 6.19
N ALA A 75 16.27 -2.72 5.83
CA ALA A 75 15.28 -3.51 5.10
C ALA A 75 14.37 -4.34 6.03
N TRP A 76 14.60 -4.28 7.34
CA TRP A 76 13.92 -5.09 8.34
C TRP A 76 13.15 -4.18 9.30
N ASN A 77 12.06 -4.70 9.85
CA ASN A 77 11.29 -4.04 10.89
C ASN A 77 11.28 -4.93 12.14
N ALA A 78 10.70 -4.42 13.23
CA ALA A 78 10.55 -5.16 14.48
C ALA A 78 9.95 -6.57 14.31
N ALA A 79 8.91 -6.74 13.49
CA ALA A 79 8.27 -8.04 13.26
C ALA A 79 9.20 -9.04 12.54
N THR A 80 9.94 -8.58 11.53
CA THR A 80 10.95 -9.40 10.85
C THR A 80 12.06 -9.82 11.81
N LEU A 81 12.49 -8.91 12.69
CA LEU A 81 13.54 -9.16 13.67
C LEU A 81 13.10 -10.18 14.75
N GLN A 82 11.86 -10.08 15.23
CA GLN A 82 11.28 -11.01 16.21
C GLN A 82 11.21 -12.45 15.68
N GLY A 83 10.94 -12.63 14.39
CA GLY A 83 10.88 -13.94 13.74
C GLY A 83 12.20 -14.42 13.15
N ALA A 84 13.28 -13.65 13.33
CA ALA A 84 14.54 -13.94 12.67
C ALA A 84 15.24 -15.18 13.23
N THR A 85 15.93 -15.90 12.36
CA THR A 85 16.78 -17.03 12.75
C THR A 85 18.21 -16.76 12.31
N LEU A 86 19.15 -16.92 13.24
CA LEU A 86 20.57 -16.78 12.98
C LEU A 86 21.18 -18.15 12.69
N TYR A 87 22.03 -18.26 11.68
CA TYR A 87 22.72 -19.48 11.31
C TYR A 87 24.24 -19.28 11.27
N HIS A 88 24.98 -20.26 11.79
CA HIS A 88 26.42 -20.39 11.68
C HIS A 88 26.76 -21.75 11.10
N ARG A 89 27.49 -21.79 9.97
CA ARG A 89 27.85 -23.06 9.28
C ARG A 89 26.67 -24.02 9.08
N ARG A 90 25.49 -23.47 8.75
CA ARG A 90 24.19 -24.19 8.58
C ARG A 90 23.54 -24.70 9.88
N HIS A 91 24.11 -24.42 11.04
CA HIS A 91 23.49 -24.71 12.33
C HIS A 91 22.78 -23.47 12.88
N PRO A 92 21.57 -23.60 13.43
CA PRO A 92 20.90 -22.49 14.08
C PRO A 92 21.67 -22.06 15.32
N VAL A 93 21.78 -20.75 15.52
CA VAL A 93 22.42 -20.12 16.68
C VAL A 93 21.32 -19.56 17.57
N PRO A 94 21.35 -19.84 18.89
CA PRO A 94 20.42 -19.23 19.82
C PRO A 94 20.51 -17.70 19.78
N VAL A 95 19.34 -17.06 19.71
CA VAL A 95 19.20 -15.61 19.76
C VAL A 95 18.23 -15.25 20.88
N TRP A 96 18.45 -14.09 21.48
CA TRP A 96 17.54 -13.50 22.45
C TRP A 96 16.94 -12.24 21.85
N ILE A 97 15.62 -12.14 21.90
CA ILE A 97 14.93 -10.91 21.56
C ILE A 97 14.86 -10.05 22.83
N VAL A 98 15.40 -8.84 22.75
CA VAL A 98 15.37 -7.84 23.81
C VAL A 98 14.44 -6.74 23.34
N GLU A 99 13.38 -6.48 24.09
CA GLU A 99 12.43 -5.41 23.81
C GLU A 99 12.45 -4.42 24.97
N ASP A 100 12.68 -3.16 24.64
CA ASP A 100 12.76 -2.06 25.60
C ASP A 100 12.23 -0.74 24.98
N ASN A 101 12.46 0.38 25.66
CA ASN A 101 11.97 1.69 25.20
C ASN A 101 12.67 2.20 23.93
N GLU A 102 13.80 1.61 23.54
CA GLU A 102 14.54 1.97 22.31
C GLU A 102 14.12 1.10 21.11
N GLY A 103 13.39 0.00 21.36
CA GLY A 103 12.80 -0.85 20.34
C GLY A 103 13.11 -2.33 20.53
N VAL A 104 13.06 -3.09 19.42
CA VAL A 104 13.39 -4.51 19.41
C VAL A 104 14.84 -4.69 18.97
N ARG A 105 15.61 -5.45 19.74
CA ARG A 105 17.00 -5.83 19.46
C ARG A 105 17.16 -7.34 19.47
N LEU A 106 18.00 -7.84 18.57
CA LEU A 106 18.42 -9.23 18.54
C LEU A 106 19.80 -9.32 19.20
N ARG A 107 19.91 -10.09 20.28
CA ARG A 107 21.16 -10.36 20.99
C ARG A 107 21.60 -11.80 20.75
N PHE A 108 22.90 -12.02 20.55
CA PHE A 108 23.48 -13.36 20.38
C PHE A 108 24.94 -13.40 20.80
N TYR A 109 25.47 -14.60 21.03
CA TYR A 109 26.90 -14.80 21.25
C TYR A 109 27.58 -15.10 19.93
N GLY A 110 28.51 -14.23 19.53
CA GLY A 110 29.36 -14.38 18.36
C GLY A 110 30.69 -15.02 18.74
N GLN A 111 31.16 -15.95 17.92
CA GLN A 111 32.48 -16.56 18.06
C GLN A 111 33.43 -16.00 17.01
N ALA A 112 34.66 -15.73 17.41
CA ALA A 112 35.77 -15.46 16.52
C ALA A 112 36.04 -16.65 15.59
N SER A 113 36.78 -16.38 14.52
CA SER A 113 37.17 -17.42 13.57
C SER A 113 38.37 -18.21 14.10
N ASP A 114 38.25 -19.54 14.18
CA ASP A 114 39.40 -20.44 14.44
C ASP A 114 40.31 -20.63 13.22
N SER A 115 39.99 -20.00 12.08
CA SER A 115 40.74 -20.17 10.84
C SER A 115 42.06 -19.41 10.88
N ARG A 116 43.15 -20.08 10.48
CA ARG A 116 44.44 -19.43 10.24
C ARG A 116 44.44 -18.49 9.02
N TYR A 117 43.43 -18.60 8.17
CA TYR A 117 43.35 -17.89 6.88
C TYR A 117 42.30 -16.77 6.87
N SER A 118 41.41 -16.72 7.86
CA SER A 118 40.38 -15.69 7.96
C SER A 118 40.20 -15.27 9.42
N ARG A 119 40.26 -13.97 9.66
CA ARG A 119 39.91 -13.37 10.96
C ARG A 119 38.40 -13.34 11.21
N GLU A 120 37.61 -13.35 10.14
CA GLU A 120 36.17 -13.18 10.21
C GLU A 120 35.47 -14.54 10.26
N ASN A 121 34.51 -14.65 11.16
CA ASN A 121 33.53 -15.71 11.22
C ASN A 121 32.19 -15.20 10.67
N VAL A 122 31.51 -16.03 9.86
CA VAL A 122 30.34 -15.58 9.09
C VAL A 122 29.07 -16.20 9.64
N TYR A 123 28.10 -15.35 9.93
CA TYR A 123 26.75 -15.72 10.32
C TYR A 123 25.75 -15.23 9.28
N TRP A 124 24.62 -15.91 9.19
CA TRP A 124 23.53 -15.58 8.28
C TRP A 124 22.25 -15.36 9.07
N LEU A 125 21.78 -14.13 9.09
CA LEU A 125 20.50 -13.75 9.69
C LEU A 125 19.41 -13.84 8.62
N GLN A 126 18.42 -14.71 8.85
CA GLN A 126 17.34 -14.94 7.90
C GLN A 126 16.01 -14.50 8.53
N PRO A 127 15.11 -13.88 7.75
CA PRO A 127 13.78 -13.53 8.25
C PRO A 127 12.99 -14.80 8.52
N ALA A 128 11.91 -14.69 9.30
CA ALA A 128 10.95 -15.79 9.42
C ALA A 128 10.48 -16.23 8.03
N ARG A 129 10.47 -17.55 7.78
CA ARG A 129 9.75 -18.07 6.62
C ARG A 129 8.27 -17.83 6.86
N THR A 130 7.66 -16.96 6.06
CA THR A 130 6.21 -17.00 5.88
C THR A 130 5.86 -18.33 5.24
N ALA A 131 5.19 -19.19 6.01
CA ALA A 131 4.68 -20.48 5.57
C ALA A 131 3.49 -20.32 4.61
#